data_AF-K0EXR5-F1
#
_entry.id   AF-K0EXR5-F1
#
_cell.length_a   1.000
_cell.length_b   1.000
_cell.length_c   1.000
_cell.angle_alpha   90.00
_cell.angle_beta   90.00
_cell.angle_gamma   90.00
#
_symmetry.space_group_name_H-M   'P 1'
#
loop_
_entity.id
_entity.type
_entity.pdbx_description
1 polymer ?
#
loop_
_entity_poly.entity_id
_entity_poly.type
_entity_poly.pdbx_seq_one_letter_code
_entity_poly.pdbx_strand_id
1 'polypeptide(L)'
;MFRTGVVAAAMAAGMSGFAGSAGANPDDPVAQFTSTLTRVPGPNCAAIINAETVPQPQSGTFGVRVKITQTGEFCGGYHLTVHWRNVDTGLTSGQSQRVEGTSVVGMPDNVITGIGMAPGAGKVEAWIDTYSQVYPQNVDLEHLTGRATFTLG
;
A
#
# COMPACT_ATOMS: atom_id res chain seq x y z
N MET A 1 -59.26 -26.20 -4.06
CA MET A 1 -59.29 -24.95 -4.85
C MET A 1 -58.90 -23.81 -3.91
N PHE A 2 -57.61 -23.55 -3.71
CA PHE A 2 -57.14 -22.48 -2.83
C PHE A 2 -56.26 -21.52 -3.64
N ARG A 3 -56.63 -20.25 -3.55
CA ARG A 3 -56.14 -19.11 -4.33
C ARG A 3 -54.71 -18.72 -3.91
N THR A 4 -53.86 -18.51 -4.92
CA THR A 4 -52.95 -17.35 -5.11
C THR A 4 -53.10 -16.25 -4.05
N GLY A 5 -52.08 -15.68 -3.44
CA GLY A 5 -50.68 -15.45 -3.83
C GLY A 5 -50.33 -14.06 -3.31
N VAL A 6 -49.18 -13.90 -2.63
CA VAL A 6 -48.62 -12.59 -2.30
C VAL A 6 -47.13 -12.67 -2.54
N VAL A 7 -46.71 -12.12 -3.67
CA VAL A 7 -45.30 -11.86 -4.00
C VAL A 7 -44.91 -10.63 -3.20
N ALA A 8 -44.21 -10.82 -2.08
CA ALA A 8 -43.59 -9.72 -1.34
C ALA A 8 -42.32 -9.27 -2.07
N ALA A 9 -42.49 -8.52 -3.16
CA ALA A 9 -41.43 -7.73 -3.75
C ALA A 9 -41.22 -6.48 -2.87
N ALA A 10 -40.54 -6.65 -1.74
CA ALA A 10 -40.16 -5.54 -0.89
C ALA A 10 -38.95 -4.82 -1.49
N MET A 11 -39.22 -3.63 -2.01
CA MET A 11 -38.26 -2.65 -2.49
C MET A 11 -37.26 -2.28 -1.38
N ALA A 12 -35.97 -2.50 -1.62
CA ALA A 12 -34.94 -1.66 -1.00
C ALA A 12 -34.61 -0.56 -2.00
N ALA A 13 -35.39 0.51 -1.90
CA ALA A 13 -35.21 1.74 -2.66
C ALA A 13 -33.86 2.40 -2.32
N GLY A 14 -33.39 3.18 -3.29
CA GLY A 14 -32.07 3.79 -3.37
C GLY A 14 -31.52 4.37 -2.06
N MET A 15 -30.30 3.95 -1.73
CA MET A 15 -29.35 4.82 -1.06
C MET A 15 -28.48 5.47 -2.12
N SER A 16 -29.06 6.40 -2.88
CA SER A 16 -28.32 7.53 -3.44
C SER A 16 -28.09 8.54 -2.32
N GLY A 17 -27.34 8.12 -1.31
CA GLY A 17 -26.82 8.98 -0.27
C GLY A 17 -25.54 9.60 -0.79
N PHE A 18 -25.52 10.93 -0.84
CA PHE A 18 -24.36 11.78 -1.07
C PHE A 18 -23.07 11.10 -0.59
N ALA A 19 -22.27 10.59 -1.54
CA ALA A 19 -20.85 10.41 -1.29
C ALA A 19 -20.29 11.83 -1.17
N GLY A 20 -20.54 12.47 -0.01
CA GLY A 20 -19.68 13.54 0.44
C GLY A 20 -18.28 12.98 0.28
N SER A 21 -17.44 13.70 -0.46
CA SER A 21 -16.02 13.42 -0.47
C SER A 21 -15.64 13.23 0.99
N ALA A 22 -15.35 11.99 1.41
CA ALA A 22 -14.49 11.82 2.56
C ALA A 22 -13.27 12.63 2.15
N GLY A 23 -13.16 13.84 2.71
CA GLY A 23 -11.99 14.69 2.53
C GLY A 23 -10.87 14.05 3.33
N ALA A 24 -9.62 14.36 2.96
CA ALA A 24 -8.48 13.78 3.65
C ALA A 24 -8.71 13.98 5.13
N ASN A 25 -8.57 12.93 5.96
CA ASN A 25 -8.52 13.19 7.38
C ASN A 25 -7.16 13.88 7.61
N PRO A 26 -7.12 15.21 7.80
CA PRO A 26 -5.84 15.91 7.95
C PRO A 26 -5.11 15.47 9.22
N ASP A 27 -5.82 14.78 10.11
CA ASP A 27 -5.32 14.24 11.36
C ASP A 27 -4.72 12.83 11.22
N ASP A 28 -4.78 12.20 10.04
CA ASP A 28 -4.08 10.93 9.83
C ASP A 28 -2.56 11.17 9.95
N PRO A 29 -1.88 10.44 10.86
CA PRO A 29 -0.50 10.73 11.19
C PRO A 29 0.47 10.36 10.06
N VAL A 30 1.52 11.17 9.90
CA VAL A 30 2.72 10.79 9.15
C VAL A 30 3.56 9.89 10.05
N ALA A 31 3.51 8.59 9.79
CA ALA A 31 4.30 7.57 10.46
C ALA A 31 5.52 7.22 9.61
N GLN A 32 6.68 7.20 10.26
CA GLN A 32 7.95 6.82 9.63
C GLN A 32 8.12 5.30 9.73
N PHE A 33 8.47 4.68 8.62
CA PHE A 33 8.89 3.29 8.61
C PHE A 33 10.33 3.19 9.11
N THR A 34 10.67 2.11 9.79
CA THR A 34 12.08 1.71 9.89
C THR A 34 12.63 1.50 8.48
N SER A 35 13.90 1.85 8.26
CA SER A 35 14.50 1.71 6.93
C SER A 35 14.48 0.25 6.48
N THR A 36 14.11 0.01 5.23
CA THR A 36 14.29 -1.29 4.58
C THR A 36 15.67 -1.32 3.94
N LEU A 37 16.46 -2.35 4.22
CA LEU A 37 17.74 -2.58 3.55
C LEU A 37 17.58 -3.81 2.68
N THR A 38 17.92 -3.72 1.40
CA THR A 38 17.75 -4.85 0.48
C THR A 38 18.95 -5.00 -0.46
N ARG A 39 19.27 -6.24 -0.81
CA ARG A 39 20.19 -6.57 -1.88
C ARG A 39 19.39 -6.62 -3.19
N VAL A 40 19.68 -5.71 -4.12
CA VAL A 40 18.93 -5.60 -5.39
C VAL A 40 19.71 -6.26 -6.53
N PRO A 41 19.04 -6.64 -7.64
CA PRO A 41 19.73 -7.28 -8.76
C PRO A 41 20.89 -6.42 -9.29
N GLY A 42 22.01 -7.07 -9.64
CA GLY A 42 23.22 -6.40 -10.13
C GLY A 42 24.46 -6.70 -9.30
N PRO A 43 25.66 -6.44 -9.85
CA PRO A 43 26.92 -6.74 -9.17
C PRO A 43 27.10 -5.82 -7.96
N ASN A 44 27.10 -6.40 -6.76
CA ASN A 44 27.25 -5.69 -5.48
C ASN A 44 26.23 -4.55 -5.28
N CYS A 45 25.01 -4.72 -5.80
CA CYS A 45 23.96 -3.73 -5.68
C CYS A 45 23.14 -3.87 -4.40
N ALA A 46 22.87 -2.75 -3.74
CA ALA A 46 22.02 -2.67 -2.57
C ALA A 46 21.21 -1.36 -2.56
N ALA A 47 20.09 -1.37 -1.85
CA ALA A 47 19.25 -0.19 -1.66
C ALA A 47 18.87 -0.01 -0.19
N ILE A 48 18.86 1.24 0.25
CA ILE A 48 18.24 1.70 1.49
C ILE A 48 16.96 2.43 1.11
N ILE A 49 15.83 1.93 1.59
CA ILE A 49 14.51 2.49 1.33
C ILE A 49 14.00 3.06 2.66
N ASN A 50 13.92 4.38 2.72
CA ASN A 50 13.22 5.07 3.79
C ASN A 50 11.80 5.38 3.33
N ALA A 51 10.83 5.27 4.21
CA ALA A 51 9.44 5.47 3.84
C ALA A 51 8.65 6.15 4.95
N GLU A 52 7.63 6.91 4.55
CA GLU A 52 6.69 7.56 5.46
C GLU A 52 5.28 7.45 4.89
N THR A 53 4.27 7.36 5.78
CA THR A 53 2.88 7.46 5.35
C THR A 53 2.57 8.87 4.86
N VAL A 54 1.69 8.96 3.88
CA VAL A 54 1.18 10.22 3.33
C VAL A 54 -0.33 10.23 3.49
N PRO A 55 -0.91 11.20 4.21
CA PRO A 55 -2.36 11.35 4.32
C PRO A 55 -3.02 11.37 2.94
N GLN A 56 -4.15 10.68 2.81
CA GLN A 56 -4.87 10.60 1.54
C GLN A 56 -6.21 11.30 1.65
N PRO A 57 -6.77 11.78 0.52
CA PRO A 57 -8.11 12.36 0.47
C PRO A 57 -9.18 11.45 1.05
N GLN A 58 -9.09 10.13 0.90
CA GLN A 58 -10.13 9.23 1.38
C GLN A 58 -9.80 8.73 2.79
N SER A 59 -10.74 8.86 3.73
CA SER A 59 -10.63 8.28 5.08
C SER A 59 -10.38 6.77 5.02
N GLY A 60 -9.57 6.27 5.95
CA GLY A 60 -9.13 4.88 5.98
C GLY A 60 -8.21 4.47 4.82
N THR A 61 -7.63 5.42 4.09
CA THR A 61 -6.62 5.16 3.05
C THR A 61 -5.34 5.90 3.36
N PHE A 62 -4.20 5.35 2.93
CA PHE A 62 -2.90 5.98 3.14
C PHE A 62 -2.03 5.83 1.89
N GLY A 63 -1.14 6.79 1.66
CA GLY A 63 -0.06 6.65 0.69
C GLY A 63 1.23 6.31 1.41
N VAL A 64 2.23 5.83 0.68
CA VAL A 64 3.59 5.69 1.21
C VAL A 64 4.56 6.41 0.29
N ARG A 65 5.19 7.46 0.79
CA ARG A 65 6.29 8.11 0.09
C ARG A 65 7.56 7.34 0.38
N VAL A 66 8.30 6.98 -0.66
CA VAL A 66 9.59 6.29 -0.51
C VAL A 66 10.75 7.15 -0.99
N LYS A 67 11.85 7.11 -0.23
CA LYS A 67 13.13 7.68 -0.59
C LYS A 67 14.15 6.56 -0.69
N ILE A 68 14.62 6.33 -1.92
CA ILE A 68 15.49 5.21 -2.25
C ILE A 68 16.89 5.75 -2.49
N THR A 69 17.86 5.24 -1.71
CA THR A 69 19.29 5.42 -1.98
C THR A 69 19.84 4.09 -2.43
N GLN A 70 20.49 4.06 -3.59
CA GLN A 70 21.12 2.85 -4.12
C GLN A 70 22.64 2.97 -4.13
N THR A 71 23.31 1.84 -3.99
CA THR A 71 24.76 1.69 -4.10
C THR A 71 25.08 0.54 -5.04
N GLY A 72 26.12 0.71 -5.85
CA GLY A 72 26.52 -0.25 -6.88
C GLY A 72 26.41 0.35 -8.29
N GLU A 73 26.96 -0.36 -9.27
CA GLU A 73 26.88 0.01 -10.68
C GLU A 73 25.94 -0.96 -11.42
N PHE A 74 25.22 -0.45 -12.41
CA PHE A 74 24.30 -1.25 -13.25
C PHE A 74 23.25 -2.03 -12.46
N CYS A 75 22.73 -1.45 -11.38
CA CYS A 75 21.70 -2.07 -10.56
C CYS A 75 20.40 -2.25 -11.37
N GLY A 76 19.86 -3.46 -11.33
CA GLY A 76 18.66 -3.85 -12.03
C GLY A 76 17.39 -3.38 -11.33
N GLY A 77 16.30 -3.39 -12.10
CA GLY A 77 14.96 -3.13 -11.57
C GLY A 77 14.51 -4.22 -10.60
N TYR A 78 13.64 -3.82 -9.68
CA TYR A 78 13.00 -4.70 -8.70
C TYR A 78 11.61 -4.16 -8.38
N HIS A 79 10.82 -4.92 -7.63
CA HIS A 79 9.53 -4.48 -7.11
C HIS A 79 9.65 -4.17 -5.63
N LEU A 80 9.02 -3.08 -5.22
CA LEU A 80 8.80 -2.71 -3.83
C LEU A 80 7.31 -2.92 -3.55
N THR A 81 7.00 -3.74 -2.56
CA THR A 81 5.62 -4.01 -2.15
C THR A 81 5.41 -3.47 -0.75
N VAL A 82 4.45 -2.56 -0.62
CA VAL A 82 3.93 -2.14 0.69
C VAL A 82 2.80 -3.08 1.04
N HIS A 83 2.97 -3.84 2.10
CA HIS A 83 1.92 -4.66 2.69
C HIS A 83 1.34 -3.94 3.90
N TRP A 84 0.10 -4.25 4.22
CA TRP A 84 -0.52 -3.80 5.46
C TRP A 84 -1.52 -4.81 6.00
N ARG A 85 -1.76 -4.66 7.29
CA ARG A 85 -2.81 -5.31 8.06
C ARG A 85 -3.52 -4.29 8.92
N ASN A 86 -4.83 -4.19 8.78
CA ASN A 86 -5.67 -3.54 9.78
C ASN A 86 -5.83 -4.51 10.95
N VAL A 87 -5.29 -4.14 12.11
CA VAL A 87 -5.24 -4.97 13.31
C VAL A 87 -6.63 -5.13 13.93
N ASP A 88 -7.46 -4.09 13.81
CA ASP A 88 -8.79 -4.05 14.43
C ASP A 88 -9.80 -4.88 13.63
N THR A 89 -9.71 -4.87 12.30
CA THR A 89 -10.63 -5.60 11.41
C THR A 89 -10.08 -6.92 10.90
N GLY A 90 -8.77 -7.12 10.98
CA GLY A 90 -8.08 -8.28 10.41
C GLY A 90 -7.88 -8.23 8.89
N LEU A 91 -8.33 -7.16 8.21
CA LEU A 91 -8.11 -6.99 6.77
C LEU A 91 -6.62 -6.89 6.45
N THR A 92 -6.23 -7.44 5.30
CA THR A 92 -4.86 -7.34 4.77
C THR A 92 -4.90 -7.04 3.29
N SER A 93 -3.91 -6.28 2.81
CA SER A 93 -3.66 -6.09 1.39
C SER A 93 -2.25 -5.56 1.18
N GLY A 94 -1.95 -5.17 -0.05
CA GLY A 94 -0.73 -4.47 -0.37
C GLY A 94 -0.74 -3.92 -1.78
N GLN A 95 0.25 -3.08 -2.06
CA GLN A 95 0.48 -2.49 -3.37
C GLN A 95 1.93 -2.72 -3.76
N SER A 96 2.14 -3.35 -4.91
CA SER A 96 3.47 -3.57 -5.48
C SER A 96 3.74 -2.57 -6.60
N GLN A 97 4.95 -2.01 -6.61
CA GLN A 97 5.37 -1.05 -7.61
C GLN A 97 6.79 -1.32 -8.08
N ARG A 98 7.04 -1.15 -9.38
CA ARG A 98 8.37 -1.30 -9.97
C ARG A 98 9.25 -0.13 -9.55
N VAL A 99 10.51 -0.43 -9.23
CA VAL A 99 11.57 0.52 -8.96
C VAL A 99 12.65 0.40 -10.04
N GLU A 100 13.10 1.54 -10.55
CA GLU A 100 14.27 1.66 -11.42
C GLU A 100 15.18 2.76 -10.88
N GLY A 101 16.44 2.42 -10.58
CA GLY A 101 17.34 3.35 -9.91
C GLY A 101 16.77 3.78 -8.55
N THR A 102 16.67 5.09 -8.36
CA THR A 102 16.11 5.71 -7.14
C THR A 102 14.64 6.09 -7.26
N SER A 103 13.97 5.69 -8.35
CA SER A 103 12.62 6.13 -8.69
C SER A 103 11.62 4.99 -8.70
N VAL A 104 10.43 5.26 -8.20
CA VAL A 104 9.27 4.38 -8.29
C VAL A 104 8.57 4.67 -9.63
N VAL A 105 8.61 3.70 -10.53
CA VAL A 105 8.17 3.89 -11.92
C VAL A 105 6.69 4.27 -11.96
N GLY A 106 6.37 5.38 -12.61
CA GLY A 106 4.99 5.84 -12.80
C GLY A 106 4.33 6.46 -11.57
N MET A 107 5.05 6.64 -10.46
CA MET A 107 4.53 7.27 -9.25
C MET A 107 5.14 8.67 -9.06
N PRO A 108 4.33 9.75 -9.11
CA PRO A 108 4.79 11.09 -8.78
C PRO A 108 5.40 11.14 -7.39
N ASP A 109 6.54 11.82 -7.26
CA ASP A 109 7.27 12.02 -6.00
C ASP A 109 7.55 10.72 -5.21
N ASN A 110 7.62 9.58 -5.90
CA ASN A 110 7.75 8.25 -5.30
C ASN A 110 6.67 7.93 -4.26
N VAL A 111 5.45 8.44 -4.44
CA VAL A 111 4.32 8.16 -3.54
C VAL A 111 3.50 6.99 -4.07
N ILE A 112 3.59 5.85 -3.39
CA ILE A 112 2.80 4.66 -3.67
C ILE A 112 1.39 4.86 -3.09
N THR A 113 0.40 4.86 -3.97
CA THR A 113 -1.03 4.98 -3.66
C THR A 113 -1.81 4.00 -4.53
N GLY A 114 -3.12 3.86 -4.31
CA GLY A 114 -4.00 3.09 -5.18
C GLY A 114 -4.94 2.14 -4.43
N ILE A 115 -5.57 1.24 -5.18
CA ILE A 115 -6.63 0.33 -4.69
C ILE A 115 -6.11 -0.57 -3.56
N GLY A 116 -4.84 -0.98 -3.61
CA GLY A 116 -4.20 -1.80 -2.59
C GLY A 116 -3.87 -1.07 -1.28
N MET A 117 -4.28 0.20 -1.10
CA MET A 117 -3.86 1.06 0.02
C MET A 117 -5.04 1.59 0.87
N ALA A 118 -6.10 0.77 0.99
CA ALA A 118 -7.34 1.12 1.70
C ALA A 118 -7.64 0.15 2.86
N PRO A 119 -6.89 0.20 3.97
CA PRO A 119 -7.14 -0.63 5.16
C PRO A 119 -8.45 -0.34 5.90
N GLY A 120 -9.07 0.82 5.66
CA GLY A 120 -10.15 1.34 6.49
C GLY A 120 -9.63 1.99 7.78
N ALA A 121 -10.54 2.63 8.51
CA ALA A 121 -10.22 3.23 9.81
C ALA A 121 -9.74 2.17 10.82
N GLY A 122 -8.92 2.59 11.78
CA GLY A 122 -8.36 1.75 12.83
C GLY A 122 -6.84 1.66 12.80
N LYS A 123 -6.30 0.77 13.63
CA LYS A 123 -4.86 0.53 13.76
C LYS A 123 -4.34 -0.30 12.60
N VAL A 124 -3.31 0.20 11.94
CA VAL A 124 -2.66 -0.42 10.79
C VAL A 124 -1.21 -0.75 11.13
N GLU A 125 -0.81 -1.99 10.84
CA GLU A 125 0.59 -2.41 10.75
C GLU A 125 0.94 -2.52 9.27
N ALA A 126 2.00 -1.83 8.84
CA ALA A 126 2.46 -1.86 7.46
C ALA A 126 3.93 -2.23 7.39
N TRP A 127 4.34 -2.91 6.32
CA TRP A 127 5.72 -3.32 6.10
C TRP A 127 6.08 -3.33 4.62
N ILE A 128 7.38 -3.28 4.34
CA ILE A 128 7.92 -3.16 2.98
C ILE A 128 8.80 -4.37 2.68
N ASP A 129 8.40 -5.11 1.64
CA ASP A 129 9.17 -6.21 1.08
C ASP A 129 9.65 -5.85 -0.34
N THR A 130 10.71 -6.51 -0.79
CA THR A 130 11.29 -6.29 -2.12
C THR A 130 11.42 -7.59 -2.89
N TYR A 131 11.07 -7.55 -4.18
CA TYR A 131 11.01 -8.73 -5.04
C TYR A 131 11.83 -8.51 -6.32
N SER A 132 12.49 -9.56 -6.80
CA SER A 132 13.27 -9.49 -8.03
C SER A 132 12.39 -9.34 -9.26
N GLN A 133 12.75 -8.42 -10.15
CA GLN A 133 12.20 -8.37 -11.51
C GLN A 133 13.01 -9.22 -12.51
N VAL A 134 14.23 -9.59 -12.12
CA VAL A 134 15.16 -10.39 -12.93
C VAL A 134 15.01 -11.87 -12.55
N TYR A 135 15.29 -12.78 -13.48
CA TYR A 135 15.16 -14.22 -13.23
C TYR A 135 16.03 -14.68 -12.05
N PRO A 136 15.49 -15.46 -11.09
CA PRO A 136 14.07 -15.86 -11.00
C PRO A 136 13.18 -14.69 -10.57
N GLN A 137 12.11 -14.44 -11.33
CA GLN A 137 11.22 -13.30 -11.12
C GLN A 137 10.27 -13.55 -9.94
N ASN A 138 9.85 -12.46 -9.29
CA ASN A 138 8.91 -12.46 -8.17
C ASN A 138 9.38 -13.29 -6.97
N VAL A 139 10.69 -13.48 -6.84
CA VAL A 139 11.32 -14.05 -5.66
C VAL A 139 11.68 -12.93 -4.70
N ASP A 140 11.42 -13.14 -3.42
CA ASP A 140 11.86 -12.24 -2.36
C ASP A 140 13.37 -12.00 -2.48
N LEU A 141 13.74 -10.73 -2.52
CA LEU A 141 15.13 -10.35 -2.40
C LEU A 141 15.58 -10.53 -0.95
N GLU A 142 16.88 -10.70 -0.73
CA GLU A 142 17.42 -10.62 0.62
C GLU A 142 17.19 -9.20 1.16
N HIS A 143 16.42 -9.07 2.25
CA HIS A 143 16.14 -7.77 2.84
C HIS A 143 15.89 -7.82 4.35
N LEU A 144 16.13 -6.68 4.99
CA LEU A 144 15.63 -6.33 6.32
C LEU A 144 14.39 -5.47 6.13
N THR A 145 13.23 -6.01 6.45
CA THR A 145 11.91 -5.38 6.27
C THR A 145 11.77 -4.12 7.12
N GLY A 146 11.42 -3.01 6.47
CA GLY A 146 10.98 -1.79 7.13
C GLY A 146 9.53 -1.90 7.58
N ARG A 147 9.22 -1.44 8.79
CA ARG A 147 7.86 -1.52 9.38
C ARG A 147 7.41 -0.19 9.96
N ALA A 148 6.11 0.05 9.94
CA ALA A 148 5.44 1.14 10.64
C ALA A 148 4.14 0.65 11.27
N THR A 149 3.71 1.31 12.34
CA THR A 149 2.37 1.14 12.92
C THR A 149 1.77 2.51 13.16
N PHE A 150 0.51 2.67 12.78
CA PHE A 150 -0.21 3.94 12.87
C PHE A 150 -1.72 3.70 12.97
N THR A 151 -2.49 4.76 13.18
CA THR A 151 -3.95 4.71 13.27
C THR A 151 -4.53 5.64 12.22
N LEU A 152 -5.48 5.15 11.44
CA LEU A 152 -6.23 5.95 10.45
C LEU A 152 -7.64 6.24 10.98
N GLY A 153 -8.14 7.44 10.70
CA GLY A 153 -9.48 7.88 11.06
C GLY A 153 -10.55 7.59 10.01
#